data_AF-A0A1I7FPN0-F1
#
_entry.id   AF-A0A1I7FPN0-F1
#
_cell.length_a   1.000
_cell.length_b   1.000
_cell.length_c   1.000
_cell.angle_alpha   90.00
_cell.angle_beta   90.00
_cell.angle_gamma   90.00
#
_symmetry.space_group_name_H-M   'P 1'
#
loop_
_entity.id
_entity.type
_entity.pdbx_description
1 polymer ?
#
loop_
_entity_poly.entity_id
_entity_poly.type
_entity_poly.pdbx_seq_one_letter_code
_entity_poly.pdbx_strand_id
1 'polypeptide(L)'
;MEELIASGQVTINGKTAQVGDRIDVRDVVRVGKRIIHFRSARRLPRVMLYHKPEGEIVSRDDPQGRPSVFDKLPQLRSSKWIAIGRLDYNTSGLLVFTTDGELANRLMHPRFEVEREYAVRIIGRLTPEQATLLTSGIALEDGVAKFDYLSDEGGEGSNHWYRVILKEGRNREVRRMFEAAGMTVSRLMRVRFGPVNLPSRLKRGKSMELNEAEIGRLLELVGYKA
;
A
#
# COMPACT_ATOMS: atom_id res chain seq x y z
N MET A 1 10.94 -7.16 17.46
CA MET A 1 11.93 -6.15 17.91
C MET A 1 11.59 -5.70 19.31
N GLU A 2 10.34 -5.30 19.58
CA GLU A 2 9.89 -4.94 20.93
C GLU A 2 10.11 -6.06 21.96
N GLU A 3 9.80 -7.31 21.62
CA GLU A 3 10.10 -8.47 22.50
C GLU A 3 11.61 -8.62 22.78
N LEU A 4 12.47 -8.32 21.81
CA LEU A 4 13.92 -8.39 22.00
C LEU A 4 14.41 -7.27 22.94
N ILE A 5 13.78 -6.10 22.88
CA ILE A 5 14.05 -4.98 23.79
C ILE A 5 13.55 -5.33 25.19
N ALA A 6 12.30 -5.79 25.30
CA ALA A 6 11.67 -6.17 26.57
C ALA A 6 12.41 -7.31 27.28
N SER A 7 13.00 -8.24 26.52
CA SER A 7 13.84 -9.32 27.06
C SER A 7 15.29 -8.92 27.35
N GLY A 8 15.64 -7.64 27.22
CA GLY A 8 16.96 -7.11 27.56
C GLY A 8 18.08 -7.52 26.60
N GLN A 9 17.74 -8.05 25.41
CA GLN A 9 18.72 -8.51 24.43
C GLN A 9 19.28 -7.38 23.56
N VAL A 10 18.74 -6.16 23.69
CA VAL A 10 19.17 -4.99 22.93
C VAL A 10 19.91 -4.02 23.85
N THR A 11 21.07 -3.55 23.41
CA THR A 11 21.80 -2.48 24.09
C THR A 11 22.04 -1.30 23.16
N ILE A 12 21.94 -0.09 23.69
CA ILE A 12 22.25 1.19 23.03
C ILE A 12 23.45 1.77 23.76
N ASN A 13 24.58 1.97 23.06
CA ASN A 13 25.82 2.49 23.65
C ASN A 13 26.28 1.71 24.91
N GLY A 14 26.02 0.40 24.93
CA GLY A 14 26.38 -0.49 26.03
C GLY A 14 25.38 -0.54 27.20
N LYS A 15 24.29 0.24 27.17
CA LYS A 15 23.20 0.19 28.16
C LYS A 15 22.02 -0.62 27.61
N THR A 16 21.38 -1.44 28.43
CA THR A 16 20.16 -2.18 28.05
C THR A 16 19.07 -1.21 27.63
N ALA A 17 18.52 -1.42 26.44
CA ALA A 17 17.46 -0.59 25.88
C ALA A 17 16.11 -0.89 26.54
N GLN A 18 15.25 0.11 26.63
CA GLN A 18 13.86 0.00 27.04
C GLN A 18 12.92 0.30 25.87
N VAL A 19 11.70 -0.24 25.94
CA VAL A 19 10.67 0.05 24.93
C VAL A 19 10.33 1.54 25.00
N GLY A 20 10.52 2.24 23.87
CA GLY A 20 10.34 3.69 23.77
C GLY A 20 11.64 4.49 23.72
N ASP A 21 12.79 3.87 23.97
CA ASP A 21 14.09 4.53 23.80
C ASP A 21 14.31 5.00 22.36
N ARG A 22 14.79 6.23 22.22
CA ARG A 22 15.14 6.84 20.93
C ARG A 22 16.64 6.75 20.71
N ILE A 23 17.03 6.54 19.45
CA ILE A 23 18.43 6.45 19.02
C ILE A 23 18.74 7.48 17.95
N ASP A 24 19.99 7.93 17.91
CA ASP A 24 20.58 8.74 16.85
C ASP A 24 21.50 7.86 15.96
N VAL A 25 21.87 8.37 14.80
CA VAL A 25 22.80 7.75 13.83
C VAL A 25 24.17 7.46 14.44
N ARG A 26 24.55 8.20 15.50
CA ARG A 26 25.81 8.01 16.22
C ARG A 26 25.76 6.87 17.23
N ASP A 27 24.59 6.37 17.57
CA ASP A 27 24.43 5.36 18.60
C ASP A 27 24.83 3.97 18.10
N VAL A 28 25.56 3.25 18.94
CA VAL A 28 25.95 1.86 18.69
C VAL A 28 24.89 0.95 19.29
N VAL A 29 24.01 0.45 18.43
CA VAL A 29 22.98 -0.52 18.82
C VAL A 29 23.50 -1.94 18.65
N ARG A 30 23.35 -2.77 19.67
CA ARG A 30 23.65 -4.21 19.62
C ARG A 30 22.41 -5.03 19.92
N VAL A 31 22.20 -6.09 19.16
CA VAL A 31 21.21 -7.13 19.45
C VAL A 31 21.98 -8.43 19.72
N GLY A 32 22.05 -8.83 20.99
CA GLY A 32 22.99 -9.85 21.45
C GLY A 32 24.44 -9.47 21.12
N LYS A 33 25.14 -10.31 20.36
CA LYS A 33 26.53 -10.06 19.92
C LYS A 33 26.66 -9.27 18.61
N ARG A 34 25.56 -8.99 17.91
CA ARG A 34 25.57 -8.35 16.59
C ARG A 34 25.43 -6.82 16.73
N ILE A 35 26.37 -6.08 16.15
CA ILE A 35 26.28 -4.61 16.02
C ILE A 35 25.40 -4.27 14.82
N ILE A 36 24.35 -3.49 15.07
CA ILE A 36 23.50 -2.91 14.05
C ILE A 36 24.15 -1.61 13.56
N HIS A 37 24.52 -1.59 12.28
CA HIS A 37 25.11 -0.42 11.66
C HIS A 37 24.00 0.39 11.00
N PHE A 38 23.74 1.59 11.51
CA PHE A 38 22.90 2.57 10.84
C PHE A 38 23.69 3.18 9.69
N ARG A 39 23.15 3.16 8.48
CA ARG A 39 23.81 3.82 7.34
C ARG A 39 23.68 5.33 7.52
N SER A 40 24.79 6.05 7.71
CA SER A 40 24.81 7.50 7.90
C SER A 40 24.81 8.32 6.59
N ALA A 41 24.42 7.74 5.45
CA ALA A 41 24.34 8.49 4.19
C ALA A 41 22.89 8.58 3.72
N ARG A 42 22.45 9.82 3.43
CA ARG A 42 21.18 10.18 2.77
C ARG A 42 21.07 9.52 1.39
N ARG A 43 20.86 8.21 1.35
CA ARG A 43 20.48 7.52 0.12
C ARG A 43 18.96 7.57 0.02
N LEU A 44 18.48 7.97 -1.16
CA LEU A 44 17.06 7.91 -1.47
C LEU A 44 16.51 6.51 -1.13
N PRO A 45 15.29 6.44 -0.58
CA PRO A 45 14.67 5.16 -0.30
C PRO A 45 14.44 4.41 -1.61
N ARG A 46 14.58 3.08 -1.59
CA ARG A 46 14.22 2.28 -2.76
C ARG A 46 12.72 2.10 -2.78
N VAL A 47 12.12 2.30 -3.95
CA VAL A 47 10.68 2.09 -4.16
C VAL A 47 10.48 1.10 -5.30
N MET A 48 9.70 0.06 -5.04
CA MET A 48 9.38 -1.00 -5.98
C MET A 48 7.90 -0.98 -6.31
N LEU A 49 7.57 -1.03 -7.59
CA LEU A 49 6.23 -1.28 -8.08
C LEU A 49 6.06 -2.77 -8.32
N TYR A 50 4.91 -3.31 -7.95
CA TYR A 50 4.53 -4.68 -8.20
C TYR A 50 3.15 -4.72 -8.81
N HIS A 51 3.01 -5.41 -9.95
CA HIS A 51 1.70 -5.70 -10.52
C HIS A 51 1.16 -6.97 -9.86
N LYS A 52 0.55 -6.80 -8.68
CA LYS A 52 0.00 -7.89 -7.87
C LYS A 52 -1.08 -8.67 -8.65
N PRO A 53 -0.97 -10.00 -8.78
CA PRO A 53 -2.07 -10.85 -9.23
C PRO A 53 -3.11 -11.08 -8.13
N GLU A 54 -4.30 -11.53 -8.50
CA GLU A 54 -5.19 -12.20 -7.55
C GLU A 54 -4.54 -13.50 -7.05
N GLY A 55 -4.93 -13.98 -5.87
CA GLY A 55 -4.38 -15.21 -5.29
C GLY A 55 -3.13 -15.02 -4.42
N GLU A 56 -2.70 -13.79 -4.20
CA GLU A 56 -1.59 -13.46 -3.29
C GLU A 56 -2.07 -12.58 -2.13
N ILE A 57 -1.55 -12.86 -0.94
CA ILE A 57 -1.79 -12.05 0.26
C ILE A 57 -0.70 -10.98 0.44
N VAL A 58 -1.07 -9.86 1.06
CA VAL A 58 -0.11 -8.82 1.50
C VAL A 58 0.22 -9.02 2.97
N SER A 59 0.92 -10.11 3.28
CA SER A 59 1.43 -10.43 4.62
C SER A 59 2.72 -11.24 4.51
N ARG A 60 3.62 -11.08 5.49
CA ARG A 60 4.84 -11.92 5.61
C ARG A 60 4.60 -13.20 6.40
N ASP A 61 3.52 -13.22 7.16
CA ASP A 61 3.15 -14.32 8.02
C ASP A 61 1.72 -14.73 7.67
N ASP A 62 1.56 -16.00 7.31
CA ASP A 62 0.26 -16.58 7.02
C ASP A 62 0.18 -18.00 7.57
N PRO A 63 -0.64 -18.22 8.61
CA PRO A 63 -0.85 -19.55 9.18
C PRO A 63 -1.37 -20.59 8.18
N GLN A 64 -1.99 -20.14 7.08
CA GLN A 64 -2.57 -21.00 6.04
C GLN A 64 -1.61 -21.30 4.88
N GLY A 65 -0.38 -20.76 4.89
CA GLY A 65 0.63 -21.02 3.87
C GLY A 65 0.27 -20.52 2.47
N ARG A 66 -0.57 -19.48 2.35
CA ARG A 66 -0.96 -18.90 1.05
C ARG A 66 0.20 -18.12 0.43
N PRO A 67 0.27 -18.04 -0.92
CA PRO A 67 1.31 -17.28 -1.61
C PRO A 67 1.35 -15.81 -1.19
N SER A 68 2.54 -15.32 -0.86
CA SER A 68 2.74 -13.94 -0.45
C SER A 68 3.34 -13.09 -1.58
N VAL A 69 2.90 -11.83 -1.66
CA VAL A 69 3.54 -10.82 -2.53
C VAL A 69 5.04 -10.66 -2.23
N PHE A 70 5.49 -10.98 -1.01
CA PHE A 70 6.89 -10.86 -0.62
C PHE A 70 7.77 -11.97 -1.20
N ASP A 71 7.20 -13.11 -1.61
CA ASP A 71 7.94 -14.26 -2.14
C ASP A 71 8.56 -13.97 -3.52
N LYS A 72 8.01 -12.98 -4.24
CA LYS A 72 8.44 -12.59 -5.59
C LYS A 72 9.40 -11.39 -5.60
N LEU A 73 9.68 -10.80 -4.45
CA LEU A 73 10.54 -9.61 -4.37
C LEU A 73 12.02 -9.97 -4.25
N PRO A 74 12.92 -9.14 -4.80
CA PRO A 74 14.36 -9.36 -4.67
C PRO A 74 14.78 -9.25 -3.20
N GLN A 75 15.62 -10.19 -2.77
CA GLN A 75 16.19 -10.19 -1.42
C GLN A 75 17.13 -9.01 -1.23
N LEU A 76 17.03 -8.36 -0.08
CA LEU A 76 17.84 -7.20 0.29
C LEU A 76 18.81 -7.60 1.41
N ARG A 77 20.09 -7.24 1.27
CA ARG A 77 21.14 -7.64 2.24
C ARG A 77 20.98 -6.98 3.61
N SER A 78 20.50 -5.73 3.66
CA SER A 78 20.53 -4.90 4.86
C SER A 78 19.24 -4.12 5.11
N SER A 79 18.15 -4.49 4.43
CA SER A 79 16.85 -3.84 4.56
C SER A 79 15.74 -4.83 4.24
N LYS A 80 14.49 -4.43 4.43
CA LYS A 80 13.32 -5.24 4.08
C LYS A 80 12.37 -4.38 3.26
N TRP A 81 11.65 -5.03 2.34
CA TRP A 81 10.53 -4.38 1.66
C TRP A 81 9.35 -4.20 2.62
N ILE A 82 8.78 -3.01 2.63
CA ILE A 82 7.59 -2.63 3.39
C ILE A 82 6.50 -2.35 2.35
N ALA A 83 5.37 -3.05 2.45
CA ALA A 83 4.24 -2.78 1.57
C ALA A 83 3.56 -1.47 1.96
N ILE A 84 3.21 -0.65 0.97
CA ILE A 84 2.44 0.58 1.16
C ILE A 84 0.97 0.23 0.99
N GLY A 85 0.33 0.00 2.14
CA GLY A 85 -1.04 -0.50 2.24
C GLY A 85 -1.16 -1.96 1.83
N ARG A 86 -2.41 -2.41 1.69
CA ARG A 86 -2.75 -3.78 1.28
C ARG A 86 -3.68 -3.75 0.08
N LEU A 87 -3.66 -4.85 -0.67
CA LEU A 87 -4.69 -5.21 -1.62
C LEU A 87 -5.25 -6.56 -1.19
N ASP A 88 -6.57 -6.73 -1.29
CA ASP A 88 -7.20 -8.00 -0.93
C ASP A 88 -6.71 -9.16 -1.80
N TYR A 89 -6.95 -10.37 -1.32
CA TYR A 89 -6.59 -11.60 -2.02
C TYR A 89 -7.14 -11.66 -3.45
N ASN A 90 -8.40 -11.24 -3.64
CA ASN A 90 -9.10 -11.17 -4.93
C ASN A 90 -9.05 -9.76 -5.56
N THR A 91 -7.99 -9.00 -5.28
CA THR A 91 -7.76 -7.69 -5.89
C THR A 91 -6.38 -7.68 -6.55
N SER A 92 -6.33 -7.20 -7.79
CA SER A 92 -5.11 -7.11 -8.59
C SER A 92 -4.61 -5.67 -8.73
N GLY A 93 -3.46 -5.49 -9.35
CA GLY A 93 -2.97 -4.19 -9.81
C GLY A 93 -1.77 -3.68 -9.01
N LEU A 94 -1.61 -2.36 -9.00
CA LEU A 94 -0.43 -1.69 -8.46
C LEU A 94 -0.33 -1.84 -6.95
N LEU A 95 0.71 -2.53 -6.48
CA LEU A 95 1.16 -2.53 -5.11
C LEU A 95 2.55 -1.89 -5.04
N VAL A 96 2.74 -0.94 -4.14
CA VAL A 96 3.99 -0.21 -3.97
C VAL A 96 4.70 -0.74 -2.72
N PHE A 97 6.00 -0.92 -2.81
CA PHE A 97 6.86 -1.25 -1.67
C PHE A 97 7.96 -0.21 -1.53
N THR A 98 8.43 0.00 -0.30
CA THR A 98 9.59 0.84 0.00
C THR A 98 10.50 0.17 1.01
N THR A 99 11.76 0.59 1.08
CA THR A 99 12.68 0.22 2.16
C THR A 99 12.62 1.16 3.37
N ASP A 100 11.84 2.23 3.29
CA ASP A 100 11.73 3.29 4.31
C ASP A 100 10.37 3.27 4.99
N GLY A 101 10.38 3.06 6.31
CA GLY A 101 9.16 2.95 7.11
C GLY A 101 8.42 4.26 7.31
N GLU A 102 9.13 5.39 7.35
CA GLU A 102 8.51 6.71 7.49
C GLU A 102 7.81 7.10 6.18
N LEU A 103 8.44 6.85 5.03
CA LEU A 103 7.79 7.02 3.72
C LEU A 103 6.55 6.13 3.61
N ALA A 104 6.64 4.86 4.03
CA ALA A 104 5.50 3.94 4.03
C ALA A 104 4.36 4.47 4.90
N ASN A 105 4.67 4.88 6.13
CA ASN A 105 3.69 5.42 7.07
C ASN A 105 2.99 6.65 6.49
N ARG A 106 3.74 7.60 5.91
CA ARG A 106 3.15 8.80 5.31
C ARG A 106 2.24 8.48 4.13
N LEU A 107 2.66 7.60 3.23
CA LEU A 107 1.85 7.22 2.07
C LEU A 107 0.58 6.42 2.46
N MET A 108 0.59 5.76 3.62
CA MET A 108 -0.57 5.02 4.13
C MET A 108 -1.51 5.88 4.98
N HIS A 109 -1.02 6.90 5.66
CA HIS A 109 -1.79 7.62 6.66
C HIS A 109 -2.86 8.53 6.00
N PRO A 110 -4.14 8.45 6.42
CA PRO A 110 -5.25 9.19 5.78
C PRO A 110 -5.04 10.71 5.68
N ARG A 111 -4.37 11.33 6.67
CA ARG A 111 -4.05 12.78 6.68
C ARG A 111 -3.34 13.31 5.43
N PHE A 112 -2.65 12.46 4.69
CA PHE A 112 -1.94 12.87 3.46
C PHE A 112 -2.80 12.72 2.21
N GLU A 113 -4.02 12.20 2.34
CA GLU A 113 -5.02 12.11 1.27
C GLU A 113 -4.48 11.52 -0.04
N VAL A 114 -3.57 10.54 0.06
CA VAL A 114 -2.94 9.96 -1.12
C VAL A 114 -3.99 9.19 -1.91
N GLU A 115 -4.24 9.66 -3.12
CA GLU A 115 -5.24 9.10 -4.02
C GLU A 115 -4.94 7.64 -4.41
N ARG A 116 -6.00 6.85 -4.51
CA ARG A 116 -5.99 5.47 -4.99
C ARG A 116 -7.04 5.37 -6.08
N GLU A 117 -6.59 5.07 -7.28
CA GLU A 117 -7.50 4.90 -8.42
C GLU A 117 -7.68 3.42 -8.70
N TYR A 118 -8.92 3.01 -8.94
CA TYR A 118 -9.28 1.65 -9.27
C TYR A 118 -10.06 1.60 -10.58
N ALA A 119 -9.73 0.59 -11.40
CA ALA A 119 -10.62 0.09 -12.44
C ALA A 119 -11.51 -0.99 -11.82
N VAL A 120 -12.81 -0.77 -11.87
CA VAL A 120 -13.83 -1.64 -11.26
C VAL A 120 -14.72 -2.17 -12.37
N ARG A 121 -14.86 -3.50 -12.46
CA ARG A 121 -15.85 -4.12 -13.32
C ARG A 121 -17.00 -4.61 -12.47
N ILE A 122 -18.21 -4.18 -12.81
CA ILE A 122 -19.44 -4.60 -12.15
C ILE A 122 -20.30 -5.44 -13.09
N ILE A 123 -21.22 -6.21 -12.50
CA ILE A 123 -22.30 -6.88 -13.24
C ILE A 123 -23.48 -5.91 -13.30
N GLY A 124 -23.96 -5.63 -14.52
CA GLY A 124 -24.94 -4.56 -14.78
C GLY A 124 -24.26 -3.21 -14.97
N ARG A 125 -25.05 -2.13 -14.90
CA ARG A 125 -24.62 -0.74 -15.07
C ARG A 125 -25.20 0.10 -13.94
N LEU A 126 -24.45 1.10 -13.48
CA LEU A 126 -24.96 2.08 -12.52
C LEU A 126 -26.08 2.90 -13.15
N THR A 127 -27.17 3.08 -12.41
CA THR A 127 -28.14 4.15 -12.70
C THR A 127 -27.55 5.51 -12.29
N PRO A 128 -28.08 6.63 -12.81
CA PRO A 128 -27.68 7.96 -12.37
C PRO A 128 -27.79 8.14 -10.85
N GLU A 129 -28.84 7.60 -10.22
CA GLU A 129 -29.07 7.69 -8.77
C GLU A 129 -28.01 6.93 -7.98
N GLN A 130 -27.62 5.73 -8.43
CA GLN A 130 -26.54 4.96 -7.81
C GLN A 130 -25.19 5.67 -7.96
N ALA A 131 -24.90 6.27 -9.12
CA ALA A 131 -23.69 7.05 -9.33
C ALA A 131 -23.64 8.29 -8.42
N THR A 132 -24.76 9.00 -8.26
CA THR A 132 -24.89 10.11 -7.31
C THR A 132 -24.72 9.64 -5.87
N LEU A 133 -25.31 8.51 -5.48
CA LEU A 133 -25.15 7.97 -4.13
C LEU A 133 -23.68 7.67 -3.82
N LEU A 134 -22.97 7.04 -4.75
CA LEU A 134 -21.57 6.68 -4.60
C LEU A 134 -20.62 7.90 -4.54
N THR A 135 -21.02 9.05 -5.08
CA THR A 135 -20.20 10.28 -5.11
C THR A 135 -20.60 11.32 -4.05
N SER A 136 -21.86 11.30 -3.58
CA SER A 136 -22.34 12.19 -2.51
C SER A 136 -22.15 11.60 -1.11
N GLY A 137 -22.08 10.28 -0.99
CA GLY A 137 -21.86 9.59 0.26
C GLY A 137 -22.81 8.41 0.44
N ILE A 138 -22.27 7.24 0.73
CA ILE A 138 -23.01 6.02 1.02
C ILE A 138 -22.66 5.51 2.41
N ALA A 139 -23.67 5.07 3.16
CA ALA A 139 -23.48 4.54 4.51
C ALA A 139 -22.89 3.13 4.46
N LEU A 140 -21.79 2.92 5.18
CA LEU A 140 -21.21 1.61 5.46
C LEU A 140 -21.20 1.36 6.97
N GLU A 141 -20.91 0.12 7.40
CA GLU A 141 -20.89 -0.27 8.82
C GLU A 141 -19.94 0.57 9.69
N ASP A 142 -18.80 0.96 9.15
CA ASP A 142 -17.74 1.74 9.79
C ASP A 142 -17.80 3.25 9.45
N GLY A 143 -18.95 3.73 8.95
CA GLY A 143 -19.22 5.14 8.63
C GLY A 143 -19.45 5.43 7.15
N VAL A 144 -19.79 6.67 6.82
CA VAL A 144 -20.05 7.12 5.44
C VAL A 144 -18.75 7.07 4.62
N ALA A 145 -18.86 6.68 3.35
CA ALA A 145 -17.76 6.69 2.37
C ALA A 145 -18.26 7.30 1.05
N LYS A 146 -17.36 7.90 0.26
CA LYS A 146 -17.70 8.45 -1.06
C LYS A 146 -16.51 8.34 -2.01
N PHE A 147 -16.79 8.23 -3.31
CA PHE A 147 -15.75 8.38 -4.32
C PHE A 147 -15.55 9.86 -4.63
N ASP A 148 -14.29 10.29 -4.64
CA ASP A 148 -13.92 11.65 -5.08
C ASP A 148 -14.09 11.80 -6.60
N TYR A 149 -14.04 10.68 -7.32
CA TYR A 149 -14.24 10.61 -8.75
C TYR A 149 -14.88 9.28 -9.12
N LEU A 150 -15.84 9.31 -10.04
CA LEU A 150 -16.45 8.15 -10.66
C LEU A 150 -16.64 8.45 -12.15
N SER A 151 -16.06 7.62 -13.01
CA SER A 151 -16.20 7.70 -14.46
C SER A 151 -16.67 6.38 -15.03
N ASP A 152 -17.60 6.47 -15.97
CA ASP A 152 -18.06 5.33 -16.77
C ASP A 152 -17.08 5.10 -17.93
N GLU A 153 -16.47 3.92 -17.97
CA GLU A 153 -15.48 3.52 -18.99
C GLU A 153 -16.08 2.62 -20.08
N GLY A 154 -17.41 2.44 -20.08
CA GLY A 154 -18.08 1.56 -21.02
C GLY A 154 -18.07 0.08 -20.61
N GLY A 155 -18.68 -0.75 -21.45
CA GLY A 155 -18.85 -2.17 -21.17
C GLY A 155 -19.47 -2.91 -22.33
N GLU A 156 -19.37 -4.24 -22.29
CA GLU A 156 -19.99 -5.14 -23.26
C GLU A 156 -20.82 -6.19 -22.53
N GLY A 157 -22.03 -6.45 -23.06
CA GLY A 157 -22.97 -7.40 -22.48
C GLY A 157 -23.37 -7.03 -21.04
N SER A 158 -23.25 -7.99 -20.12
CA SER A 158 -23.67 -7.82 -18.72
C SER A 158 -22.62 -7.19 -17.81
N ASN A 159 -21.46 -6.77 -18.33
CA ASN A 159 -20.37 -6.22 -17.53
C ASN A 159 -20.05 -4.79 -17.94
N HIS A 160 -19.83 -3.93 -16.95
CA HIS A 160 -19.47 -2.53 -17.17
C HIS A 160 -18.26 -2.13 -16.34
N TRP A 161 -17.40 -1.29 -16.91
CA TRP A 161 -16.21 -0.77 -16.25
C TRP A 161 -16.42 0.66 -15.76
N TYR A 162 -15.84 0.94 -14.61
CA TYR A 162 -15.79 2.26 -14.00
C TYR A 162 -14.37 2.56 -13.50
N ARG A 163 -13.97 3.82 -13.57
CA ARG A 163 -12.84 4.35 -12.81
C ARG A 163 -13.35 5.04 -11.56
N VAL A 164 -12.75 4.71 -10.42
CA VAL A 164 -13.06 5.37 -9.14
C VAL A 164 -11.81 5.81 -8.42
N ILE A 165 -11.89 6.94 -7.71
CA ILE A 165 -10.81 7.47 -6.86
C ILE A 165 -11.27 7.58 -5.41
N LEU A 166 -10.42 7.15 -4.49
CA LEU A 166 -10.54 7.32 -3.05
C LEU A 166 -9.24 7.88 -2.47
N LYS A 167 -9.34 8.69 -1.43
CA LYS A 167 -8.20 9.19 -0.65
C LYS A 167 -7.95 8.42 0.65
N GLU A 168 -8.86 7.52 1.02
CA GLU A 168 -8.72 6.58 2.12
C GLU A 168 -8.55 5.12 1.62
N GLY A 169 -8.59 4.16 2.54
CA GLY A 169 -8.33 2.76 2.21
C GLY A 169 -8.85 1.83 3.31
N ARG A 170 -10.12 1.97 3.68
CA ARG A 170 -10.80 1.07 4.64
C ARG A 170 -10.88 -0.34 4.07
N ASN A 171 -11.09 -1.33 4.94
CA ASN A 171 -11.12 -2.73 4.51
C ASN A 171 -12.20 -2.93 3.42
N ARG A 172 -11.81 -3.47 2.26
CA ARG A 172 -12.69 -3.77 1.12
C ARG A 172 -13.60 -2.61 0.67
N GLU A 173 -13.19 -1.37 0.93
CA GLU A 173 -14.02 -0.18 0.81
C GLU A 173 -14.74 -0.04 -0.54
N VAL A 174 -14.00 -0.12 -1.65
CA VAL A 174 -14.58 -0.04 -3.01
C VAL A 174 -15.68 -1.10 -3.19
N ARG A 175 -15.45 -2.34 -2.77
CA ARG A 175 -16.44 -3.42 -2.93
C ARG A 175 -17.68 -3.15 -2.09
N ARG A 176 -17.49 -2.76 -0.82
CA ARG A 176 -18.61 -2.47 0.10
C ARG A 176 -19.44 -1.29 -0.38
N MET A 177 -18.82 -0.26 -0.97
CA MET A 177 -19.54 0.87 -1.56
C MET A 177 -20.42 0.43 -2.73
N PHE A 178 -19.88 -0.33 -3.69
CA PHE A 178 -20.69 -0.85 -4.80
C PHE A 178 -21.78 -1.82 -4.31
N GLU A 179 -21.48 -2.69 -3.35
CA GLU A 179 -22.44 -3.62 -2.74
C GLU A 179 -23.59 -2.87 -2.05
N ALA A 180 -23.29 -1.82 -1.29
CA ALA A 180 -24.30 -0.96 -0.65
C ALA A 180 -25.15 -0.19 -1.67
N ALA A 181 -24.62 0.08 -2.86
CA ALA A 181 -25.39 0.63 -3.98
C ALA A 181 -26.18 -0.45 -4.77
N GLY A 182 -26.14 -1.72 -4.34
CA GLY A 182 -26.83 -2.83 -5.00
C GLY A 182 -26.08 -3.44 -6.18
N MET A 183 -24.79 -3.16 -6.34
CA MET A 183 -23.97 -3.63 -7.46
C MET A 183 -22.95 -4.69 -7.04
N THR A 184 -22.79 -5.71 -7.88
CA THR A 184 -21.79 -6.77 -7.66
C THR A 184 -20.49 -6.47 -8.41
N VAL A 185 -19.36 -6.37 -7.68
CA VAL A 185 -18.04 -6.17 -8.27
C VAL A 185 -17.42 -7.49 -8.73
N SER A 186 -17.34 -7.70 -10.05
CA SER A 186 -16.75 -8.89 -10.65
C SER A 186 -15.23 -8.82 -10.81
N ARG A 187 -14.65 -7.62 -10.98
CA ARG A 187 -13.19 -7.41 -10.98
C ARG A 187 -12.82 -6.09 -10.33
N LEU A 188 -11.69 -6.08 -9.64
CA LEU A 188 -11.13 -4.88 -9.02
C LEU A 188 -9.62 -4.84 -9.24
N MET A 189 -9.14 -3.74 -9.81
CA MET A 189 -7.73 -3.53 -10.08
C MET A 189 -7.30 -2.13 -9.67
N ARG A 190 -6.29 -2.01 -8.80
CA ARG A 190 -5.69 -0.70 -8.52
C ARG A 190 -4.78 -0.31 -9.67
N VAL A 191 -5.04 0.84 -10.27
CA VAL A 191 -4.38 1.30 -11.50
C VAL A 191 -3.46 2.49 -11.25
N ARG A 192 -3.68 3.22 -10.15
CA ARG A 192 -2.82 4.34 -9.72
C ARG A 192 -2.76 4.44 -8.20
N PHE A 193 -1.62 4.89 -7.69
CA PHE A 193 -1.39 5.22 -6.29
C PHE A 193 -0.60 6.53 -6.20
N GLY A 194 -1.24 7.59 -5.72
CA GLY A 194 -0.71 8.95 -5.76
C GLY A 194 -0.27 9.33 -7.18
N PRO A 195 0.98 9.79 -7.39
CA PRO A 195 1.52 10.15 -8.70
C PRO A 195 1.98 8.94 -9.54
N VAL A 196 1.88 7.72 -9.02
CA VAL A 196 2.41 6.52 -9.68
C VAL A 196 1.29 5.74 -10.35
N ASN A 197 1.34 5.66 -11.67
CA ASN A 197 0.49 4.79 -12.47
C ASN A 197 1.05 3.37 -12.54
N LEU A 198 0.18 2.39 -12.72
CA LEU A 198 0.56 1.04 -13.10
C LEU A 198 1.15 1.07 -14.52
N PRO A 199 2.46 0.84 -14.71
CA PRO A 199 3.05 0.99 -16.04
C PRO A 199 2.53 -0.11 -16.97
N SER A 200 2.14 0.25 -18.20
CA SER A 200 1.64 -0.72 -19.20
C SER A 200 2.64 -1.84 -19.51
N ARG A 201 3.94 -1.54 -19.45
CA ARG A 201 5.04 -2.50 -19.62
C ARG A 201 5.22 -3.46 -18.45
N LEU A 202 4.64 -3.17 -17.28
CA LEU A 202 4.78 -4.00 -16.08
C LEU A 202 3.74 -5.13 -16.11
N LYS A 203 4.19 -6.30 -16.57
CA LYS A 203 3.33 -7.50 -16.64
C LYS A 203 2.90 -7.97 -15.25
N ARG A 204 1.75 -8.62 -15.17
CA ARG A 204 1.22 -9.22 -13.93
C ARG A 204 2.24 -10.18 -13.29
N GLY A 205 2.36 -10.11 -11.97
CA GLY A 205 3.32 -10.89 -11.19
C GLY A 205 4.77 -10.44 -11.33
N LYS A 206 5.04 -9.33 -12.03
CA LYS A 206 6.38 -8.74 -12.15
C LYS A 206 6.50 -7.45 -11.34
N SER A 207 7.74 -7.12 -11.00
CA SER A 207 8.10 -5.92 -10.27
C SER A 207 9.09 -5.06 -11.07
N MET A 208 9.12 -3.77 -10.76
CA MET A 208 10.11 -2.83 -11.28
C MET A 208 10.42 -1.75 -10.25
N GLU A 209 11.66 -1.31 -10.18
CA GLU A 209 12.04 -0.20 -9.30
C GLU A 209 11.81 1.15 -9.97
N LEU A 210 11.44 2.13 -9.16
CA LEU A 210 11.36 3.52 -9.58
C LEU A 210 12.76 4.13 -9.70
N ASN A 211 12.92 5.08 -10.61
CA ASN A 211 14.12 5.91 -10.69
C ASN A 211 14.10 7.06 -9.67
N GLU A 212 15.22 7.77 -9.54
CA GLU A 212 15.38 8.85 -8.56
C GLU A 212 14.36 9.99 -8.74
N ALA A 213 14.02 10.35 -9.99
CA ALA A 213 13.04 11.40 -10.28
C ALA A 213 11.62 10.99 -9.88
N GLU A 214 11.26 9.73 -10.11
CA GLU A 214 9.97 9.15 -9.68
C GLU A 214 9.88 9.07 -8.15
N ILE A 215 10.98 8.71 -7.48
CA ILE A 215 11.05 8.72 -6.01
C ILE A 215 10.92 10.15 -5.48
N GLY A 216 11.59 11.13 -6.10
CA GLY A 216 11.47 12.55 -5.73
C GLY A 216 10.02 13.03 -5.69
N ARG A 217 9.22 12.72 -6.71
CA ARG A 217 7.79 13.07 -6.75
C ARG A 217 6.98 12.44 -5.61
N LEU A 218 7.31 11.21 -5.21
CA LEU A 218 6.66 10.58 -4.06
C LEU A 218 7.04 11.25 -2.74
N LEU A 219 8.30 11.67 -2.59
CA LEU A 219 8.77 12.36 -1.38
C LEU A 219 8.13 13.74 -1.24
N GLU A 220 8.07 14.49 -2.35
CA GLU A 220 7.42 15.81 -2.41
C GLU A 220 5.95 15.74 -2.03
N LEU A 221 5.20 14.75 -2.55
CA LEU A 221 3.78 14.54 -2.25
C LEU A 221 3.48 14.51 -0.75
N VAL A 222 4.34 13.87 0.04
CA VAL A 222 4.13 13.69 1.48
C VAL A 222 5.03 14.58 2.35
N GLY A 223 5.63 15.62 1.76
CA GLY A 223 6.51 16.56 2.45
C GLY A 223 7.66 15.88 3.19
N TYR A 224 8.20 14.80 2.62
CA TYR A 224 9.32 14.07 3.20
C TYR A 224 10.63 14.80 2.88
N LYS A 225 11.36 15.22 3.92
CA LYS A 225 12.69 15.80 3.77
C LYS A 225 13.72 14.68 3.90
N ALA A 226 14.34 14.29 2.78
CA ALA A 226 15.43 13.31 2.73
C ALA A 226 16.76 13.84 3.29
#